data_AF-A0AAD0V9D6-F1
#
_entry.id   AF-A0AAD0V9D6-F1
#
_cell.length_a   1.000
_cell.length_b   1.000
_cell.length_c   1.000
_cell.angle_alpha   90.00
_cell.angle_beta   90.00
_cell.angle_gamma   90.00
#
_symmetry.space_group_name_H-M   'P 1'
#
loop_
_entity.id
_entity.type
_entity.pdbx_description
1 polymer ?
#
loop_
_entity_poly.entity_id
_entity_poly.type
_entity_poly.pdbx_seq_one_letter_code
_entity_poly.pdbx_strand_id
1 'polypeptide(L)'
;MGGNAMQDFGARRVDADLAHRKAREVSQALDQVLAKHGCPRPCHVIRAYREKATFGDVDLLVHQEMVEAIGKELIVSELGALLGHDLPYFQVHPKASQFHTALPLEEGGALQIDFQMIPELTFEYAKDYFAWNDLSKLMQILGRSMSGLNFGVDGLSRSVKHKGQVIGRVTFTHDFTEALGFLGFDVERFNQGFDNLEAMYEFVVKHPNFNSSMYQWENRTSRGRGQDMDRPTYLGFLEWMKGRDLPLEAPADETDWVGKAYERFPAAHAEKDALFTELEDRQSLRVRFNGGIVSKLTGLRAEALGDFMKAYRKSEGEEVFVKKVLAMSDEDLHARISTYWAMYSTLPKPSFDEFSPS
;
A
#
# COMPACT_ATOMS: atom_id res chain seq x y z
N MET A 1 -17.57 1.70 10.94
CA MET A 1 -17.20 0.93 12.15
C MET A 1 -15.70 0.91 12.13
N GLY A 2 -15.15 1.94 12.74
CA GLY A 2 -13.75 2.09 13.08
C GLY A 2 -13.71 2.50 14.56
N GLY A 3 -12.52 2.62 15.16
CA GLY A 3 -12.40 2.83 16.62
C GLY A 3 -12.23 1.56 17.46
N ASN A 4 -11.87 0.42 16.85
CA ASN A 4 -11.70 -0.84 17.59
C ASN A 4 -10.26 -1.10 18.07
N ALA A 5 -9.27 -0.43 17.47
CA ALA A 5 -7.85 -0.67 17.78
C ALA A 5 -7.50 -0.22 19.19
N MET A 6 -8.23 0.76 19.73
CA MET A 6 -7.98 1.37 21.03
C MET A 6 -9.09 1.08 22.06
N GLN A 7 -9.89 0.03 21.88
CA GLN A 7 -10.98 -0.33 22.82
C GLN A 7 -10.47 -0.54 24.25
N ASP A 8 -9.32 -1.19 24.41
CA ASP A 8 -8.69 -1.42 25.72
C ASP A 8 -8.28 -0.12 26.43
N PHE A 9 -8.21 0.99 25.70
CA PHE A 9 -7.93 2.33 26.21
C PHE A 9 -9.20 3.19 26.35
N GLY A 10 -10.39 2.57 26.31
CA GLY A 10 -11.66 3.25 26.49
C GLY A 10 -12.14 4.02 25.26
N ALA A 11 -11.66 3.66 24.05
CA ALA A 11 -12.12 4.26 22.81
C ALA A 11 -13.64 4.11 22.65
N ARG A 12 -14.32 5.22 22.37
CA ARG A 12 -15.77 5.27 22.15
C ARG A 12 -16.13 6.20 21.00
N ARG A 13 -17.34 5.99 20.46
CA ARG A 13 -17.88 6.87 19.43
C ARG A 13 -18.28 8.22 20.02
N VAL A 14 -18.05 9.28 19.25
CA VAL A 14 -18.43 10.66 19.57
C VAL A 14 -19.32 11.25 18.48
N ASP A 15 -20.05 12.32 18.79
CA ASP A 15 -20.80 13.09 17.80
C ASP A 15 -19.88 13.82 16.81
N ALA A 16 -20.45 14.27 15.70
CA ALA A 16 -19.72 14.93 14.62
C ALA A 16 -19.00 16.21 15.06
N ASP A 17 -19.61 17.04 15.91
CA ASP A 17 -19.02 18.31 16.32
C ASP A 17 -17.79 18.08 17.19
N LEU A 18 -17.89 17.15 18.15
CA LEU A 18 -16.76 16.76 18.98
C LEU A 18 -15.64 16.13 18.14
N ALA A 19 -15.96 15.22 17.21
CA ALA A 19 -14.98 14.61 16.31
C ALA A 19 -14.21 15.67 15.50
N HIS A 20 -14.92 16.60 14.86
CA HIS A 20 -14.29 17.64 14.04
C HIS A 20 -13.45 18.62 14.88
N ARG A 21 -13.86 18.94 16.11
CA ARG A 21 -13.05 19.75 17.03
C ARG A 21 -11.75 19.02 17.39
N LYS A 22 -11.83 17.76 17.83
CA LYS A 22 -10.66 16.96 18.21
C LYS A 22 -9.74 16.69 17.02
N ALA A 23 -10.28 16.48 15.82
CA ALA A 23 -9.47 16.34 14.61
C ALA A 23 -8.64 17.60 14.30
N ARG A 24 -9.23 18.81 14.45
CA ARG A 24 -8.49 20.08 14.30
C ARG A 24 -7.43 20.26 15.38
N GLU A 25 -7.76 19.97 16.63
CA GLU A 25 -6.82 20.04 17.76
C GLU A 25 -5.61 19.13 17.54
N VAL A 26 -5.85 17.86 17.21
CA VAL A 26 -4.79 16.86 16.99
C VAL A 26 -3.96 17.18 15.75
N SER A 27 -4.59 17.56 14.63
CA SER A 27 -3.85 17.91 13.41
C SER A 27 -2.93 19.11 13.61
N GLN A 28 -3.41 20.16 14.28
CA GLN A 28 -2.60 21.34 14.60
C GLN A 28 -1.44 21.03 15.55
N ALA A 29 -1.65 20.16 16.53
CA ALA A 29 -0.59 19.72 17.44
C ALA A 29 0.42 18.83 16.72
N LEU A 30 -0.05 17.92 15.86
CA LEU A 30 0.82 17.07 15.05
C LEU A 30 1.68 17.90 14.10
N ASP A 31 1.12 18.89 13.41
CA ASP A 31 1.87 19.78 12.52
C ASP A 31 2.99 20.52 13.28
N GLN A 32 2.77 20.88 14.56
CA GLN A 32 3.81 21.45 15.41
C GLN A 32 4.91 20.45 15.77
N VAL A 33 4.56 19.19 16.09
CA VAL A 33 5.54 18.11 16.31
C VAL A 33 6.39 17.95 15.04
N LEU A 34 5.77 17.84 13.87
CA LEU A 34 6.48 17.66 12.61
C LEU A 34 7.39 18.85 12.30
N ALA A 35 6.92 20.08 12.49
CA ALA A 35 7.71 21.29 12.31
C ALA A 35 8.93 21.37 13.26
N LYS A 36 8.78 20.94 14.53
CA LYS A 36 9.87 20.89 15.52
C LYS A 36 11.02 19.98 15.07
N HIS A 37 10.72 18.91 14.34
CA HIS A 37 11.71 17.98 13.77
C HIS A 37 12.19 18.37 12.37
N GLY A 38 12.01 19.64 11.98
CA GLY A 38 12.47 20.15 10.67
C GLY A 38 11.66 19.64 9.48
N CYS A 39 10.46 19.12 9.73
CA CYS A 39 9.59 18.49 8.74
C CYS A 39 8.24 19.23 8.64
N PRO A 40 8.19 20.49 8.17
CA PRO A 40 6.98 21.33 8.24
C PRO A 40 5.93 20.98 7.16
N ARG A 41 5.70 19.69 6.89
CA ARG A 41 4.60 19.27 6.01
C ARG A 41 3.36 18.96 6.85
N PRO A 42 2.21 19.54 6.50
CA PRO A 42 0.99 19.34 7.26
C PRO A 42 0.43 17.94 7.06
N CYS A 43 -0.12 17.37 8.13
CA CYS A 43 -0.97 16.19 8.03
C CYS A 43 -2.30 16.52 7.33
N HIS A 44 -3.08 15.49 6.98
CA HIS A 44 -4.39 15.68 6.37
C HIS A 44 -5.47 14.89 7.12
N VAL A 45 -6.47 15.59 7.65
CA VAL A 45 -7.68 14.95 8.19
C VAL A 45 -8.52 14.39 7.06
N ILE A 46 -8.80 13.09 7.11
CA ILE A 46 -9.57 12.42 6.07
C ILE A 46 -11.03 12.87 6.11
N ARG A 47 -11.58 13.21 4.95
CA ARG A 47 -12.97 13.68 4.81
C ARG A 47 -13.96 12.52 4.89
N ALA A 48 -15.06 12.72 5.61
CA ALA A 48 -16.23 11.85 5.57
C ALA A 48 -17.40 12.57 4.86
N TYR A 49 -18.49 11.84 4.58
CA TYR A 49 -19.74 12.47 4.14
C TYR A 49 -20.31 13.39 5.24
N ARG A 50 -21.00 14.46 4.85
CA ARG A 50 -21.31 15.61 5.73
C ARG A 50 -22.27 15.28 6.87
N GLU A 51 -23.26 14.44 6.62
CA GLU A 51 -24.32 14.07 7.57
C GLU A 51 -23.90 12.92 8.50
N LYS A 52 -22.60 12.60 8.59
CA LYS A 52 -22.11 11.52 9.46
C LYS A 52 -22.30 11.89 10.92
N ALA A 53 -23.34 11.32 11.53
CA ALA A 53 -23.75 11.69 12.90
C ALA A 53 -22.72 11.35 13.98
N THR A 54 -21.97 10.25 13.82
CA THR A 54 -20.99 9.81 14.82
C THR A 54 -19.72 9.27 14.18
N PHE A 55 -18.61 9.38 14.92
CA PHE A 55 -17.27 8.93 14.55
C PHE A 55 -16.73 8.00 15.62
N GLY A 56 -16.12 6.87 15.22
CA GLY A 56 -15.43 5.99 16.18
C GLY A 56 -13.96 6.35 16.34
N ASP A 57 -13.44 7.07 15.36
CA ASP A 57 -12.06 7.37 15.11
C ASP A 57 -11.94 8.66 14.29
N VAL A 58 -10.75 9.24 14.31
CA VAL A 58 -10.31 10.30 13.40
C VAL A 58 -9.08 9.78 12.64
N ASP A 59 -9.20 9.70 11.33
CA ASP A 59 -8.11 9.30 10.46
C ASP A 59 -7.31 10.51 9.96
N LEU A 60 -5.99 10.41 10.06
CA LEU A 60 -5.00 11.40 9.62
C LEU A 60 -4.03 10.76 8.64
N LEU A 61 -3.83 11.38 7.48
CA LEU A 61 -2.71 11.05 6.60
C LEU A 61 -1.46 11.78 7.07
N VAL A 62 -0.37 11.04 7.15
CA VAL A 62 0.96 11.56 7.53
C VAL A 62 2.01 11.09 6.54
N HIS A 63 3.02 11.93 6.28
CA HIS A 63 4.10 11.60 5.36
C HIS A 63 4.95 10.46 5.95
N GLN A 64 5.02 9.33 5.24
CA GLN A 64 5.68 8.12 5.71
C GLN A 64 7.14 8.37 6.05
N GLU A 65 7.86 9.06 5.16
CA GLU A 65 9.30 9.32 5.31
C GLU A 65 9.60 10.15 6.56
N MET A 66 8.70 11.06 6.94
CA MET A 66 8.83 11.87 8.15
C MET A 66 8.60 11.03 9.40
N VAL A 67 7.57 10.19 9.39
CA VAL A 67 7.29 9.28 10.50
C VAL A 67 8.43 8.29 10.70
N GLU A 68 9.03 7.79 9.62
CA GLU A 68 10.20 6.91 9.68
C GLU A 68 11.44 7.63 10.23
N ALA A 69 11.64 8.91 9.89
CA ALA A 69 12.76 9.70 10.38
C ALA A 69 12.64 10.06 11.88
N ILE A 70 11.44 10.35 12.36
CA ILE A 70 11.20 10.78 13.76
C ILE A 70 10.98 9.57 14.68
N GLY A 71 10.21 8.58 14.21
CA GLY A 71 9.74 7.45 14.99
C GLY A 71 8.32 7.64 15.52
N LYS A 72 7.48 6.61 15.33
CA LYS A 72 6.05 6.62 15.65
C LYS A 72 5.77 6.88 17.14
N GLU A 73 6.49 6.20 18.03
CA GLU A 73 6.34 6.35 19.48
C GLU A 73 6.71 7.76 19.96
N LEU A 74 7.79 8.33 19.40
CA LEU A 74 8.21 9.69 19.72
C LEU A 74 7.16 10.71 19.27
N ILE A 75 6.58 10.53 18.08
CA ILE A 75 5.48 11.38 17.60
C ILE A 75 4.30 11.34 18.56
N VAL A 76 3.86 10.15 18.99
CA VAL A 76 2.72 10.02 19.93
C VAL A 76 3.05 10.65 21.29
N SER A 77 4.27 10.45 21.79
CA SER A 77 4.71 11.03 23.06
C SER A 77 4.75 12.57 23.02
N GLU A 78 5.32 13.15 21.96
CA GLU A 78 5.40 14.62 21.82
C GLU A 78 4.03 15.24 21.53
N LEU A 79 3.19 14.55 20.75
CA LEU A 79 1.80 14.94 20.55
C LEU A 79 1.04 14.99 21.88
N GLY A 80 1.21 13.95 22.71
CA GLY A 80 0.63 13.91 24.05
C GLY A 80 1.12 15.07 24.92
N ALA A 81 2.42 15.33 24.94
CA ALA A 81 2.99 16.45 25.69
C ALA A 81 2.40 17.81 25.27
N LEU A 82 2.19 18.04 23.97
CA LEU A 82 1.56 19.27 23.47
C LEU A 82 0.07 19.37 23.84
N LEU A 83 -0.64 18.24 23.85
CA LEU A 83 -2.06 18.18 24.21
C LEU A 83 -2.30 18.08 25.73
N GLY A 84 -1.23 17.98 26.54
CA GLY A 84 -1.34 17.85 27.99
C GLY A 84 -1.81 16.45 28.45
N HIS A 85 -1.52 15.41 27.66
CA HIS A 85 -1.93 14.04 27.92
C HIS A 85 -0.77 13.05 27.79
N ASP A 86 -0.84 11.96 28.56
CA ASP A 86 -0.01 10.77 28.30
C ASP A 86 -0.79 9.85 27.34
N LEU A 87 -0.37 9.83 26.08
CA LEU A 87 -1.10 9.17 25.00
C LEU A 87 -0.56 7.76 24.77
N PRO A 88 -1.40 6.71 24.78
CA PRO A 88 -0.95 5.36 24.51
C PRO A 88 -0.59 5.19 23.03
N TYR A 89 0.47 4.45 22.76
CA TYR A 89 0.85 4.04 21.40
C TYR A 89 0.41 2.61 21.11
N PHE A 90 -0.17 2.38 19.94
CA PHE A 90 -0.49 1.05 19.46
C PHE A 90 -0.17 0.89 17.97
N GLN A 91 0.42 -0.25 17.63
CA GLN A 91 0.63 -0.67 16.25
C GLN A 91 0.42 -2.19 16.14
N VAL A 92 -0.36 -2.62 15.14
CA VAL A 92 -0.71 -4.04 14.95
C VAL A 92 0.53 -4.91 14.71
N HIS A 93 1.48 -4.44 13.91
CA HIS A 93 2.77 -5.10 13.70
C HIS A 93 3.84 -4.10 13.26
N PRO A 94 5.16 -4.37 13.44
CA PRO A 94 6.22 -3.38 13.22
C PRO A 94 6.26 -2.74 11.81
N LYS A 95 5.80 -3.50 10.80
CA LYS A 95 5.76 -3.10 9.39
C LYS A 95 4.41 -2.51 8.95
N ALA A 96 3.47 -2.27 9.86
CA ALA A 96 2.17 -1.74 9.48
C ALA A 96 2.32 -0.31 8.95
N SER A 97 1.58 0.01 7.91
CA SER A 97 1.50 1.37 7.32
C SER A 97 0.63 2.33 8.15
N GLN A 98 0.19 1.88 9.33
CA GLN A 98 -0.65 2.65 10.23
C GLN A 98 -0.20 2.45 11.67
N PHE A 99 -0.51 3.42 12.51
CA PHE A 99 -0.39 3.35 13.97
C PHE A 99 -1.48 4.21 14.62
N HIS A 100 -1.70 4.00 15.90
CA HIS A 100 -2.89 4.48 16.59
C HIS A 100 -2.53 5.09 17.94
N THR A 101 -3.35 6.05 18.36
CA THR A 101 -3.39 6.53 19.74
C THR A 101 -4.82 6.77 20.21
N ALA A 102 -5.01 7.00 21.51
CA ALA A 102 -6.30 7.28 22.13
C ALA A 102 -6.25 8.62 22.85
N LEU A 103 -7.00 9.59 22.33
CA LEU A 103 -7.10 10.93 22.90
C LEU A 103 -8.17 10.95 24.01
N PRO A 104 -7.82 11.28 25.26
CA PRO A 104 -8.80 11.37 26.35
C PRO A 104 -9.93 12.36 26.06
N LEU A 105 -11.15 12.02 26.49
CA LEU A 105 -12.33 12.87 26.40
C LEU A 105 -12.67 13.47 27.77
N GLU A 106 -13.23 14.67 27.76
CA GLU A 106 -13.56 15.42 28.99
C GLU A 106 -14.59 14.69 29.85
N GLU A 107 -15.54 14.00 29.22
CA GLU A 107 -16.58 13.20 29.87
C GLU A 107 -16.14 11.76 30.20
N GLY A 108 -14.86 11.45 30.05
CA GLY A 108 -14.29 10.11 30.25
C GLY A 108 -14.28 9.25 28.98
N GLY A 109 -13.45 8.20 29.01
CA GLY A 109 -13.09 7.42 27.82
C GLY A 109 -12.14 8.18 26.90
N ALA A 110 -12.02 7.70 25.67
CA ALA A 110 -11.12 8.26 24.66
C ALA A 110 -11.73 8.25 23.25
N LEU A 111 -11.16 9.05 22.36
CA LEU A 111 -11.37 9.01 20.92
C LEU A 111 -10.14 8.39 20.26
N GLN A 112 -10.34 7.38 19.42
CA GLN A 112 -9.24 6.78 18.65
C GLN A 112 -8.75 7.76 17.57
N ILE A 113 -7.44 7.88 17.43
CA ILE A 113 -6.78 8.64 16.35
C ILE A 113 -5.93 7.67 15.55
N ASP A 114 -6.19 7.60 14.24
CA ASP A 114 -5.53 6.70 13.32
C ASP A 114 -4.58 7.49 12.42
N PHE A 115 -3.30 7.13 12.43
CA PHE A 115 -2.29 7.73 11.56
C PHE A 115 -2.00 6.77 10.42
N GLN A 116 -2.40 7.14 9.22
CA GLN A 116 -2.10 6.41 7.99
C GLN A 116 -0.85 7.02 7.35
N MET A 117 0.24 6.26 7.35
CA MET A 117 1.49 6.66 6.73
C MET A 117 1.36 6.49 5.21
N ILE A 118 1.67 7.56 4.47
CA ILE A 118 1.60 7.60 3.01
C ILE A 118 2.91 8.14 2.45
N PRO A 119 3.54 7.45 1.47
CA PRO A 119 4.71 7.96 0.77
C PRO A 119 4.44 9.32 0.13
N GLU A 120 5.44 10.20 0.14
CA GLU A 120 5.38 11.55 -0.45
C GLU A 120 4.80 11.53 -1.87
N LEU A 121 5.28 10.59 -2.69
CA LEU A 121 4.91 10.44 -4.09
C LEU A 121 3.40 10.28 -4.31
N THR A 122 2.70 9.71 -3.34
CA THR A 122 1.27 9.35 -3.44
C THR A 122 0.40 10.12 -2.45
N PHE A 123 0.95 11.09 -1.73
CA PHE A 123 0.26 11.77 -0.64
C PHE A 123 -0.99 12.52 -1.13
N GLU A 124 -0.87 13.30 -2.20
CA GLU A 124 -2.01 14.03 -2.79
C GLU A 124 -3.10 13.07 -3.28
N TYR A 125 -2.72 11.99 -3.97
CA TYR A 125 -3.65 10.96 -4.41
C TYR A 125 -4.41 10.33 -3.23
N ALA A 126 -3.71 10.03 -2.14
CA ALA A 126 -4.29 9.39 -0.98
C ALA A 126 -5.37 10.25 -0.30
N LYS A 127 -5.25 11.60 -0.32
CA LYS A 127 -6.26 12.51 0.25
C LYS A 127 -7.64 12.30 -0.34
N ASP A 128 -7.73 12.03 -1.64
CA ASP A 128 -8.98 11.75 -2.33
C ASP A 128 -9.35 10.27 -2.27
N TYR A 129 -8.36 9.37 -2.31
CA TYR A 129 -8.60 7.93 -2.20
C TYR A 129 -9.22 7.52 -0.87
N PHE A 130 -8.81 8.13 0.25
CA PHE A 130 -9.40 7.87 1.56
C PHE A 130 -10.63 8.73 1.86
N ALA A 131 -10.91 9.75 1.04
CA ALA A 131 -12.06 10.60 1.26
C ALA A 131 -13.39 9.85 1.06
N TRP A 132 -14.42 10.36 1.72
CA TRP A 132 -15.80 9.90 1.61
C TRP A 132 -15.96 8.45 2.11
N ASN A 133 -15.39 8.16 3.30
CA ASN A 133 -15.30 6.82 3.88
C ASN A 133 -14.67 5.82 2.90
N ASP A 134 -15.31 4.68 2.64
CA ASP A 134 -14.79 3.64 1.76
C ASP A 134 -15.32 3.77 0.31
N LEU A 135 -15.60 4.98 -0.19
CA LEU A 135 -16.09 5.14 -1.57
C LEU A 135 -15.11 4.52 -2.59
N SER A 136 -13.81 4.77 -2.39
CA SER A 136 -12.74 4.20 -3.22
C SER A 136 -12.78 2.68 -3.27
N LYS A 137 -13.31 2.02 -2.25
CA LYS A 137 -13.50 0.58 -2.28
C LYS A 137 -14.53 0.16 -3.32
N LEU A 138 -15.65 0.86 -3.42
CA LEU A 138 -16.67 0.57 -4.43
C LEU A 138 -16.14 0.85 -5.85
N MET A 139 -15.35 1.92 -6.00
CA MET A 139 -14.71 2.27 -7.27
C MET A 139 -13.62 1.29 -7.67
N GLN A 140 -12.85 0.76 -6.72
CA GLN A 140 -11.82 -0.25 -6.98
C GLN A 140 -12.42 -1.54 -7.57
N ILE A 141 -13.63 -1.90 -7.16
CA ILE A 141 -14.34 -3.07 -7.69
C ILE A 141 -14.69 -2.85 -9.15
N LEU A 142 -15.19 -1.66 -9.46
CA LEU A 142 -15.48 -1.26 -10.83
C LEU A 142 -14.20 -1.20 -11.69
N GLY A 143 -13.12 -0.59 -11.20
CA GLY A 143 -11.85 -0.59 -11.94
C GLY A 143 -11.33 -1.99 -12.24
N ARG A 144 -11.54 -2.96 -11.34
CA ARG A 144 -11.14 -4.36 -11.58
C ARG A 144 -11.95 -5.05 -12.67
N SER A 145 -13.22 -4.70 -12.87
CA SER A 145 -14.01 -5.26 -13.98
C SER A 145 -13.52 -4.74 -15.34
N MET A 146 -12.87 -3.57 -15.36
CA MET A 146 -12.27 -2.95 -16.56
C MET A 146 -10.89 -3.57 -16.86
N SER A 147 -10.89 -4.82 -17.33
CA SER A 147 -9.67 -5.57 -17.74
C SER A 147 -8.59 -5.73 -16.65
N GLY A 148 -8.99 -5.70 -15.38
CA GLY A 148 -8.12 -5.90 -14.22
C GLY A 148 -7.26 -4.70 -13.86
N LEU A 149 -7.70 -3.48 -14.17
CA LEU A 149 -7.09 -2.27 -13.63
C LEU A 149 -7.24 -2.24 -12.10
N ASN A 150 -6.26 -1.65 -11.44
CA ASN A 150 -6.21 -1.53 -10.00
C ASN A 150 -6.22 -0.06 -9.62
N PHE A 151 -7.37 0.41 -9.12
CA PHE A 151 -7.50 1.68 -8.43
C PHE A 151 -7.11 1.46 -6.96
N GLY A 152 -5.84 1.71 -6.66
CA GLY A 152 -5.25 1.51 -5.33
C GLY A 152 -4.95 2.84 -4.65
N VAL A 153 -4.50 2.78 -3.39
CA VAL A 153 -4.07 3.95 -2.60
C VAL A 153 -2.87 4.68 -3.22
N ASP A 154 -2.10 3.97 -4.05
CA ASP A 154 -0.87 4.43 -4.66
C ASP A 154 -1.02 4.74 -6.15
N GLY A 155 -2.26 4.88 -6.66
CA GLY A 155 -2.53 5.25 -8.04
C GLY A 155 -3.35 4.24 -8.82
N LEU A 156 -3.59 4.58 -10.09
CA LEU A 156 -4.15 3.66 -11.07
C LEU A 156 -3.02 2.82 -11.66
N SER A 157 -3.14 1.50 -11.58
CA SER A 157 -2.07 0.57 -11.94
C SER A 157 -2.59 -0.74 -12.52
N ARG A 158 -1.68 -1.58 -13.01
CA ARG A 158 -2.01 -2.96 -13.41
C ARG A 158 -0.82 -3.89 -13.24
N SER A 159 -1.10 -5.12 -12.82
CA SER A 159 -0.08 -6.18 -12.80
C SER A 159 0.25 -6.65 -14.22
N VAL A 160 1.54 -6.69 -14.54
CA VAL A 160 2.04 -7.22 -15.82
C VAL A 160 2.28 -8.72 -15.64
N LYS A 161 1.79 -9.52 -16.59
CA LYS A 161 1.93 -10.98 -16.58
C LYS A 161 2.73 -11.45 -17.79
N HIS A 162 3.62 -12.43 -17.57
CA HIS A 162 4.30 -13.19 -18.61
C HIS A 162 4.08 -14.68 -18.36
N LYS A 163 3.57 -15.41 -19.36
CA LYS A 163 3.26 -16.86 -19.26
C LYS A 163 2.43 -17.22 -18.01
N GLY A 164 1.43 -16.40 -17.70
CA GLY A 164 0.53 -16.59 -16.55
C GLY A 164 1.09 -16.14 -15.20
N GLN A 165 2.37 -15.79 -15.09
CA GLN A 165 3.00 -15.31 -13.85
C GLN A 165 3.08 -13.78 -13.83
N VAL A 166 2.81 -13.18 -12.67
CA VAL A 166 3.00 -11.73 -12.47
C VAL A 166 4.51 -11.45 -12.40
N ILE A 167 4.99 -10.56 -13.27
CA ILE A 167 6.40 -10.14 -13.30
C ILE A 167 6.64 -8.79 -12.63
N GLY A 168 5.57 -8.01 -12.45
CA GLY A 168 5.61 -6.71 -11.78
C GLY A 168 4.28 -5.98 -11.92
N ARG A 169 4.32 -4.68 -11.64
CA ARG A 169 3.18 -3.77 -11.75
C ARG A 169 3.64 -2.51 -12.48
N VAL A 170 2.78 -2.03 -13.37
CA VAL A 170 2.95 -0.75 -14.05
C VAL A 170 1.95 0.23 -13.44
N THR A 171 2.42 1.42 -13.13
CA THR A 171 1.57 2.54 -12.71
C THR A 171 1.24 3.38 -13.92
N PHE A 172 -0.05 3.73 -14.06
CA PHE A 172 -0.52 4.61 -15.13
C PHE A 172 -0.51 6.07 -14.69
N THR A 173 -0.96 6.35 -13.46
CA THR A 173 -0.93 7.70 -12.90
C THR A 173 -1.00 7.67 -11.38
N HIS A 174 -0.34 8.66 -10.76
CA HIS A 174 -0.48 9.03 -9.35
C HIS A 174 -1.38 10.28 -9.17
N ASP A 175 -2.02 10.75 -10.24
CA ASP A 175 -3.01 11.83 -10.16
C ASP A 175 -4.41 11.22 -9.99
N PHE A 176 -5.10 11.60 -8.91
CA PHE A 176 -6.41 11.03 -8.59
C PHE A 176 -7.47 11.45 -9.60
N THR A 177 -7.42 12.70 -10.07
CA THR A 177 -8.38 13.24 -11.04
C THR A 177 -8.22 12.56 -12.39
N GLU A 178 -6.99 12.33 -12.84
CA GLU A 178 -6.71 11.58 -14.07
C GLU A 178 -7.16 10.12 -13.95
N ALA A 179 -6.89 9.47 -12.82
CA ALA A 179 -7.33 8.11 -12.57
C ALA A 179 -8.87 8.00 -12.59
N LEU A 180 -9.54 8.90 -11.88
CA LEU A 180 -11.00 8.97 -11.76
C LEU A 180 -11.65 9.21 -13.13
N GLY A 181 -11.17 10.22 -13.85
CA GLY A 181 -11.67 10.57 -15.18
C GLY A 181 -11.40 9.49 -16.22
N PHE A 182 -10.24 8.83 -16.18
CA PHE A 182 -9.93 7.71 -17.06
C PHE A 182 -10.88 6.53 -16.84
N LEU A 183 -11.20 6.23 -15.56
CA LEU A 183 -12.13 5.17 -15.24
C LEU A 183 -13.56 5.48 -15.69
N GLY A 184 -13.90 6.73 -16.00
CA GLY A 184 -15.21 7.14 -16.49
C GLY A 184 -16.14 7.71 -15.40
N PHE A 185 -15.60 8.02 -14.23
CA PHE A 185 -16.35 8.68 -13.17
C PHE A 185 -16.46 10.20 -13.41
N ASP A 186 -17.53 10.78 -12.88
CA ASP A 186 -17.74 12.23 -12.89
C ASP A 186 -16.86 12.92 -11.83
N VAL A 187 -15.74 13.49 -12.29
CA VAL A 187 -14.77 14.19 -11.44
C VAL A 187 -15.39 15.41 -10.76
N GLU A 188 -16.22 16.18 -11.48
CA GLU A 188 -16.84 17.39 -10.92
C GLU A 188 -17.79 17.01 -9.80
N ARG A 189 -18.61 15.97 -10.00
CA ARG A 189 -19.50 15.44 -8.96
C ARG A 189 -18.73 14.91 -7.76
N PHE A 190 -17.60 14.24 -7.95
CA PHE A 190 -16.76 13.76 -6.84
C PHE A 190 -16.23 14.94 -6.00
N ASN A 191 -15.73 15.99 -6.67
CA ASN A 191 -15.17 17.16 -6.00
C ASN A 191 -16.20 17.99 -5.21
N GLN A 192 -17.47 17.93 -5.61
CA GLN A 192 -18.57 18.50 -4.83
C GLN A 192 -18.80 17.78 -3.49
N GLY A 193 -18.29 16.56 -3.31
CA GLY A 193 -18.44 15.77 -2.10
C GLY A 193 -19.84 15.21 -1.86
N PHE A 194 -20.03 14.55 -0.73
CA PHE A 194 -21.27 13.79 -0.46
C PHE A 194 -21.87 14.14 0.89
N ASP A 195 -23.20 14.32 0.91
CA ASP A 195 -23.92 14.60 2.15
C ASP A 195 -24.13 13.32 2.95
N ASN A 196 -24.46 12.21 2.28
CA ASN A 196 -24.73 10.92 2.93
C ASN A 196 -24.27 9.73 2.07
N LEU A 197 -24.44 8.53 2.63
CA LEU A 197 -24.10 7.27 1.98
C LEU A 197 -24.91 7.05 0.69
N GLU A 198 -26.19 7.43 0.65
CA GLU A 198 -27.01 7.26 -0.55
C GLU A 198 -26.46 8.08 -1.72
N ALA A 199 -26.06 9.34 -1.48
CA ALA A 199 -25.41 10.15 -2.51
C ALA A 199 -24.10 9.52 -3.04
N MET A 200 -23.33 8.84 -2.18
CA MET A 200 -22.14 8.08 -2.59
C MET A 200 -22.51 6.85 -3.43
N TYR A 201 -23.56 6.13 -3.05
CA TYR A 201 -24.05 4.95 -3.77
C TYR A 201 -24.58 5.33 -5.16
N GLU A 202 -25.36 6.41 -5.24
CA GLU A 202 -25.84 6.97 -6.50
C GLU A 202 -24.71 7.33 -7.45
N PHE A 203 -23.62 7.89 -6.93
CA PHE A 203 -22.44 8.23 -7.72
C PHE A 203 -21.82 6.99 -8.38
N VAL A 204 -21.74 5.87 -7.65
CA VAL A 204 -21.19 4.62 -8.18
C VAL A 204 -22.12 4.01 -9.21
N VAL A 205 -23.44 3.96 -8.97
CA VAL A 205 -24.37 3.29 -9.89
C VAL A 205 -24.62 4.07 -11.18
N LYS A 206 -24.38 5.39 -11.19
CA LYS A 206 -24.45 6.22 -12.40
C LYS A 206 -23.30 5.96 -13.36
N HIS A 207 -22.27 5.21 -12.95
CA HIS A 207 -21.16 4.88 -13.81
C HIS A 207 -21.62 4.03 -15.03
N PRO A 208 -21.20 4.33 -16.26
CA PRO A 208 -21.68 3.63 -17.46
C PRO A 208 -21.43 2.11 -17.44
N ASN A 209 -20.32 1.68 -16.85
CA ASN A 209 -19.96 0.26 -16.69
C ASN A 209 -20.44 -0.35 -15.37
N PHE A 210 -21.32 0.33 -14.64
CA PHE A 210 -21.86 -0.23 -13.41
C PHE A 210 -22.69 -1.49 -13.69
N ASN A 211 -22.54 -2.46 -12.81
CA ASN A 211 -23.29 -3.70 -12.79
C ASN A 211 -23.33 -4.20 -11.34
N SER A 212 -24.53 -4.38 -10.80
CA SER A 212 -24.76 -4.80 -9.43
C SER A 212 -24.16 -6.18 -9.10
N SER A 213 -24.05 -7.10 -10.06
CA SER A 213 -23.51 -8.44 -9.82
C SER A 213 -22.02 -8.43 -9.41
N MET A 214 -21.22 -7.44 -9.81
CA MET A 214 -19.79 -7.38 -9.46
C MET A 214 -19.51 -7.17 -7.95
N TYR A 215 -20.53 -6.70 -7.23
CA TYR A 215 -20.50 -6.48 -5.78
C TYR A 215 -21.07 -7.68 -5.00
N GLN A 216 -21.74 -8.63 -5.66
CA GLN A 216 -22.30 -9.79 -4.95
C GLN A 216 -21.20 -10.75 -4.47
N TRP A 217 -21.39 -11.34 -3.29
CA TRP A 217 -20.38 -12.16 -2.60
C TRP A 217 -19.85 -13.32 -3.43
N GLU A 218 -20.71 -13.90 -4.26
CA GLU A 218 -20.41 -15.03 -5.14
C GLU A 218 -19.39 -14.63 -6.21
N ASN A 219 -19.40 -13.36 -6.62
CA ASN A 219 -18.51 -12.79 -7.63
C ASN A 219 -17.25 -12.13 -7.02
N ARG A 220 -17.14 -12.13 -5.69
CA ARG A 220 -15.96 -11.65 -4.96
C ARG A 220 -14.94 -12.77 -4.78
N THR A 221 -13.65 -12.44 -4.93
CA THR A 221 -12.57 -13.33 -4.51
C THR A 221 -12.64 -13.61 -3.00
N SER A 222 -12.17 -14.78 -2.55
CA SER A 222 -12.14 -15.13 -1.12
C SER A 222 -11.47 -14.06 -0.26
N ARG A 223 -10.31 -13.55 -0.70
CA ARG A 223 -9.62 -12.43 -0.05
C ARG A 223 -10.45 -11.14 -0.05
N GLY A 224 -11.10 -10.82 -1.17
CA GLY A 224 -11.99 -9.66 -1.27
C GLY A 224 -13.14 -9.75 -0.29
N ARG A 225 -13.82 -10.91 -0.20
CA ARG A 225 -14.90 -11.13 0.77
C ARG A 225 -14.48 -10.84 2.19
N GLY A 226 -13.35 -11.41 2.63
CA GLY A 226 -12.84 -11.19 3.98
C GLY A 226 -12.67 -9.70 4.30
N GLN A 227 -12.12 -8.92 3.37
CA GLN A 227 -11.92 -7.48 3.57
C GLN A 227 -13.21 -6.65 3.51
N ASP A 228 -14.21 -7.12 2.77
CA ASP A 228 -15.43 -6.37 2.48
C ASP A 228 -16.48 -6.59 3.58
N MET A 229 -16.43 -7.73 4.28
CA MET A 229 -17.32 -8.06 5.41
C MET A 229 -17.18 -7.08 6.58
N ASP A 230 -16.00 -6.51 6.78
CA ASP A 230 -15.74 -5.58 7.90
C ASP A 230 -16.04 -4.12 7.52
N ARG A 231 -16.51 -3.84 6.30
CA ARG A 231 -16.70 -2.47 5.77
C ARG A 231 -18.17 -2.07 5.72
N PRO A 232 -18.65 -1.20 6.63
CA PRO A 232 -20.06 -0.81 6.66
C PRO A 232 -20.53 -0.08 5.41
N THR A 233 -19.65 0.69 4.76
CA THR A 233 -19.97 1.36 3.48
C THR A 233 -20.37 0.34 2.43
N TYR A 234 -19.63 -0.78 2.35
CA TYR A 234 -19.88 -1.87 1.40
C TYR A 234 -21.14 -2.66 1.75
N LEU A 235 -21.29 -3.05 3.01
CA LEU A 235 -22.48 -3.76 3.48
C LEU A 235 -23.75 -2.92 3.27
N GLY A 236 -23.68 -1.62 3.58
CA GLY A 236 -24.76 -0.68 3.34
C GLY A 236 -25.08 -0.53 1.85
N PHE A 237 -24.08 -0.61 0.97
CA PHE A 237 -24.30 -0.57 -0.47
C PHE A 237 -25.04 -1.82 -0.96
N LEU A 238 -24.65 -3.01 -0.49
CA LEU A 238 -25.36 -4.25 -0.81
C LEU A 238 -26.82 -4.22 -0.36
N GLU A 239 -27.07 -3.70 0.84
CA GLU A 239 -28.44 -3.53 1.34
C GLU A 239 -29.22 -2.51 0.52
N TRP A 240 -28.61 -1.34 0.24
CA TRP A 240 -29.22 -0.27 -0.53
C TRP A 240 -29.64 -0.69 -1.94
N MET A 241 -28.89 -1.60 -2.58
CA MET A 241 -29.24 -2.15 -3.89
C MET A 241 -30.43 -3.12 -3.87
N LYS A 242 -30.82 -3.69 -2.72
CA LYS A 242 -31.91 -4.67 -2.66
C LYS A 242 -33.24 -4.06 -3.08
N GLY A 243 -33.93 -4.74 -4.00
CA GLY A 243 -35.25 -4.31 -4.49
C GLY A 243 -35.22 -3.09 -5.41
N ARG A 244 -34.04 -2.55 -5.75
CA ARG A 244 -33.89 -1.49 -6.74
C ARG A 244 -33.73 -2.09 -8.14
N ASP A 245 -34.30 -1.43 -9.15
CA ASP A 245 -34.12 -1.78 -10.55
C ASP A 245 -32.75 -1.25 -11.02
N LEU A 246 -31.74 -2.11 -10.91
CA LEU A 246 -30.35 -1.81 -11.25
C LEU A 246 -29.82 -2.81 -12.27
N PRO A 247 -28.88 -2.43 -13.15
CA PRO A 247 -28.26 -3.35 -14.09
C PRO A 247 -27.66 -4.57 -13.37
N LEU A 248 -28.14 -5.76 -13.71
CA LEU A 248 -27.71 -7.06 -13.17
C LEU A 248 -26.50 -7.64 -13.91
N GLU A 249 -26.38 -7.30 -15.18
CA GLU A 249 -25.23 -7.61 -16.03
C GLU A 249 -24.89 -6.35 -16.82
N ALA A 250 -23.61 -5.99 -16.83
CA ALA A 250 -23.12 -5.01 -17.79
C ALA A 250 -23.19 -5.66 -19.17
N PRO A 251 -23.45 -4.90 -20.24
CA PRO A 251 -23.15 -5.35 -21.59
C PRO A 251 -21.72 -5.90 -21.63
N ALA A 252 -21.47 -6.92 -22.46
CA ALA A 252 -20.11 -7.39 -22.67
C ALA A 252 -19.25 -6.18 -23.11
N ASP A 253 -18.39 -5.72 -22.20
CA ASP A 253 -17.51 -4.61 -22.46
C ASP A 253 -16.26 -5.14 -23.15
N GLU A 254 -16.28 -5.10 -24.48
CA GLU A 254 -15.16 -5.50 -25.33
C GLU A 254 -14.08 -4.41 -25.41
N THR A 255 -14.21 -3.32 -24.64
CA THR A 255 -13.21 -2.26 -24.61
C THR A 255 -11.86 -2.79 -24.14
N ASP A 256 -10.82 -2.55 -24.94
CA ASP A 256 -9.44 -2.71 -24.49
C ASP A 256 -9.04 -1.55 -23.56
N TRP A 257 -9.48 -1.63 -22.30
CA TRP A 257 -9.14 -0.65 -21.27
C TRP A 257 -7.64 -0.52 -21.03
N VAL A 258 -6.90 -1.59 -21.30
CA VAL A 258 -5.45 -1.62 -21.10
C VAL A 258 -4.78 -0.86 -22.22
N GLY A 259 -5.16 -1.13 -23.47
CA GLY A 259 -4.73 -0.36 -24.64
C GLY A 259 -5.01 1.12 -24.45
N LYS A 260 -6.25 1.47 -24.08
CA LYS A 260 -6.63 2.86 -23.76
C LYS A 260 -5.81 3.47 -22.62
N ALA A 261 -5.47 2.69 -21.59
CA ALA A 261 -4.63 3.18 -20.50
C ALA A 261 -3.22 3.51 -20.99
N TYR A 262 -2.61 2.65 -21.80
CA TYR A 262 -1.30 2.92 -22.39
C TYR A 262 -1.31 4.10 -23.38
N GLU A 263 -2.39 4.26 -24.15
CA GLU A 263 -2.57 5.43 -25.02
C GLU A 263 -2.68 6.73 -24.22
N ARG A 264 -3.44 6.72 -23.11
CA ARG A 264 -3.63 7.88 -22.25
C ARG A 264 -2.38 8.21 -21.43
N PHE A 265 -1.65 7.19 -20.99
CA PHE A 265 -0.51 7.27 -20.08
C PHE A 265 0.74 6.64 -20.73
N PRO A 266 1.31 7.26 -21.77
CA PRO A 266 2.38 6.64 -22.56
C PRO A 266 3.67 6.36 -21.77
N ALA A 267 3.92 7.09 -20.67
CA ALA A 267 5.06 6.85 -19.79
C ALA A 267 5.05 5.43 -19.18
N ALA A 268 3.87 4.83 -19.01
CA ALA A 268 3.69 3.48 -18.51
C ALA A 268 4.35 2.41 -19.42
N HIS A 269 4.58 2.70 -20.70
CA HIS A 269 5.34 1.81 -21.59
C HIS A 269 6.76 1.59 -21.10
N ALA A 270 7.45 2.64 -20.65
CA ALA A 270 8.82 2.53 -20.16
C ALA A 270 8.91 1.63 -18.92
N GLU A 271 7.95 1.74 -17.99
CA GLU A 271 7.86 0.85 -16.83
C GLU A 271 7.62 -0.60 -17.25
N LYS A 272 6.70 -0.83 -18.20
CA LYS A 272 6.42 -2.18 -18.72
C LYS A 272 7.66 -2.80 -19.35
N ASP A 273 8.36 -2.05 -20.20
CA ASP A 273 9.54 -2.53 -20.93
C ASP A 273 10.71 -2.78 -19.96
N ALA A 274 10.84 -1.97 -18.90
CA ALA A 274 11.79 -2.22 -17.82
C ALA A 274 11.50 -3.54 -17.08
N LEU A 275 10.23 -3.89 -16.84
CA LEU A 275 9.87 -5.18 -16.22
C LEU A 275 10.23 -6.39 -17.10
N PHE A 276 10.07 -6.26 -18.42
CA PHE A 276 10.49 -7.33 -19.34
C PHE A 276 12.00 -7.45 -19.43
N THR A 277 12.71 -6.32 -19.44
CA THR A 277 14.19 -6.30 -19.38
C THR A 277 14.69 -6.98 -18.10
N GLU A 278 14.11 -6.64 -16.94
CA GLU A 278 14.49 -7.27 -15.67
C GLU A 278 14.20 -8.78 -15.65
N LEU A 279 13.10 -9.21 -16.29
CA LEU A 279 12.78 -10.63 -16.44
C LEU A 279 13.84 -11.36 -17.28
N GLU A 280 14.22 -10.78 -18.42
CA GLU A 280 15.25 -11.33 -19.31
C GLU A 280 16.62 -11.39 -18.62
N ASP A 281 16.99 -10.34 -17.89
CA ASP A 281 18.21 -10.27 -17.09
C ASP A 281 18.23 -11.38 -16.04
N ARG A 282 17.11 -11.58 -15.32
CA ARG A 282 16.99 -12.63 -14.30
C ARG A 282 17.05 -14.03 -14.90
N GLN A 283 16.49 -14.23 -16.09
CA GLN A 283 16.58 -15.51 -16.81
C GLN A 283 18.01 -15.77 -17.26
N SER A 284 18.67 -14.78 -17.86
CA SER A 284 20.06 -14.84 -18.29
C SER A 284 21.01 -15.12 -17.13
N LEU A 285 20.81 -14.43 -15.99
CA LEU A 285 21.54 -14.69 -14.76
C LEU A 285 21.40 -16.14 -14.30
N ARG A 286 20.19 -16.71 -14.32
CA ARG A 286 19.97 -18.11 -13.89
C ARG A 286 20.68 -19.12 -14.80
N VAL A 287 20.83 -18.81 -16.08
CA VAL A 287 21.59 -19.67 -17.01
C VAL A 287 23.08 -19.62 -16.69
N ARG A 288 23.62 -18.43 -16.43
CA ARG A 288 25.07 -18.19 -16.27
C ARG A 288 25.58 -18.37 -14.85
N PHE A 289 24.72 -18.18 -13.86
CA PHE A 289 25.03 -18.29 -12.43
C PHE A 289 23.95 -19.09 -11.69
N ASN A 290 24.19 -20.39 -11.55
CA ASN A 290 23.33 -21.30 -10.79
C ASN A 290 24.15 -22.32 -9.99
N GLY A 291 23.47 -23.06 -9.10
CA GLY A 291 24.13 -24.03 -8.24
C GLY A 291 24.87 -25.13 -8.99
N GLY A 292 24.42 -25.52 -10.18
CA GLY A 292 25.11 -26.52 -11.01
C GLY A 292 26.47 -26.03 -11.49
N ILE A 293 26.52 -24.80 -12.02
CA ILE A 293 27.78 -24.16 -12.46
C ILE A 293 28.70 -23.95 -11.26
N VAL A 294 28.21 -23.32 -10.19
CA VAL A 294 29.04 -22.99 -9.02
C VAL A 294 29.54 -24.26 -8.31
N SER A 295 28.72 -25.30 -8.21
CA SER A 295 29.13 -26.59 -7.65
C SER A 295 30.23 -27.25 -8.50
N LYS A 296 30.13 -27.17 -9.83
CA LYS A 296 31.19 -27.69 -10.72
C LYS A 296 32.53 -26.96 -10.53
N LEU A 297 32.49 -25.66 -10.28
CA LEU A 297 33.70 -24.83 -10.10
C LEU A 297 34.34 -24.96 -8.71
N THR A 298 33.53 -25.23 -7.67
CA THR A 298 33.99 -25.17 -6.27
C THR A 298 33.99 -26.53 -5.55
N GLY A 299 33.27 -27.52 -6.09
CA GLY A 299 33.01 -28.80 -5.42
C GLY A 299 31.97 -28.74 -4.29
N LEU A 300 31.47 -27.54 -3.95
CA LEU A 300 30.51 -27.35 -2.86
C LEU A 300 29.13 -27.97 -3.18
N ARG A 301 28.40 -28.38 -2.14
CA ARG A 301 27.05 -28.93 -2.23
C ARG A 301 26.15 -28.41 -1.11
N ALA A 302 24.84 -28.53 -1.31
CA ALA A 302 23.80 -28.24 -0.32
C ALA A 302 23.98 -26.87 0.37
N GLU A 303 23.93 -26.85 1.70
CA GLU A 303 24.00 -25.63 2.51
C GLU A 303 25.29 -24.82 2.26
N ALA A 304 26.44 -25.48 2.23
CA ALA A 304 27.72 -24.84 1.99
C ALA A 304 27.80 -24.15 0.61
N LEU A 305 27.16 -24.72 -0.41
CA LEU A 305 27.02 -24.09 -1.73
C LEU A 305 26.12 -22.85 -1.65
N GLY A 306 25.00 -22.95 -0.93
CA GLY A 306 24.08 -21.84 -0.71
C GLY A 306 24.76 -20.65 -0.03
N ASP A 307 25.52 -20.91 1.02
CA ASP A 307 26.23 -19.88 1.79
C ASP A 307 27.35 -19.24 0.99
N PHE A 308 28.14 -20.04 0.26
CA PHE A 308 29.14 -19.51 -0.65
C PHE A 308 28.52 -18.61 -1.72
N MET A 309 27.43 -19.03 -2.37
CA MET A 309 26.76 -18.21 -3.39
C MET A 309 26.21 -16.89 -2.83
N LYS A 310 25.71 -16.89 -1.58
CA LYS A 310 25.29 -15.66 -0.90
C LYS A 310 26.50 -14.75 -0.61
N ALA A 311 27.58 -15.31 -0.07
CA ALA A 311 28.79 -14.56 0.25
C ALA A 311 29.45 -13.96 -1.00
N TYR A 312 29.51 -14.72 -2.10
CA TYR A 312 30.02 -14.26 -3.38
C TYR A 312 29.18 -13.13 -3.97
N ARG A 313 27.84 -13.25 -3.96
CA ARG A 313 26.96 -12.16 -4.39
C ARG A 313 27.17 -10.90 -3.58
N LYS A 314 27.33 -11.04 -2.26
CA LYS A 314 27.60 -9.92 -1.36
C LYS A 314 28.95 -9.27 -1.65
N SER A 315 30.00 -10.05 -1.92
CA SER A 315 31.34 -9.52 -2.21
C SER A 315 31.41 -8.77 -3.54
N GLU A 316 30.59 -9.16 -4.52
CA GLU A 316 30.47 -8.48 -5.80
C GLU A 316 29.54 -7.25 -5.76
N GLY A 317 28.85 -7.00 -4.64
CA GLY A 317 27.86 -5.95 -4.49
C GLY A 317 26.49 -6.40 -5.00
N GLU A 318 25.58 -6.68 -4.07
CA GLU A 318 24.29 -7.33 -4.36
C GLU A 318 23.43 -6.54 -5.37
N GLU A 319 23.42 -5.21 -5.25
CA GLU A 319 22.64 -4.30 -6.11
C GLU A 319 23.13 -4.25 -7.57
N VAL A 320 24.41 -4.52 -7.80
CA VAL A 320 25.03 -4.44 -9.13
C VAL A 320 25.40 -5.81 -9.70
N PHE A 321 25.20 -6.87 -8.92
CA PHE A 321 25.65 -8.23 -9.25
C PHE A 321 25.11 -8.70 -10.60
N VAL A 322 23.81 -8.53 -10.85
CA VAL A 322 23.18 -8.94 -12.11
C VAL A 322 23.84 -8.25 -13.30
N LYS A 323 23.95 -6.92 -13.25
CA LYS A 323 24.59 -6.12 -14.31
C LYS A 323 26.04 -6.54 -14.56
N LYS A 324 26.81 -6.77 -13.49
CA LYS A 324 28.20 -7.25 -13.59
C LYS A 324 28.27 -8.61 -14.30
N VAL A 325 27.46 -9.58 -13.86
CA VAL A 325 27.44 -10.91 -14.46
C VAL A 325 27.07 -10.84 -15.94
N LEU A 326 26.06 -10.05 -16.29
CA LEU A 326 25.64 -9.90 -17.68
C LEU A 326 26.69 -9.20 -18.57
N ALA A 327 27.51 -8.33 -18.01
CA ALA A 327 28.56 -7.60 -18.73
C ALA A 327 29.87 -8.38 -18.94
N MET A 328 30.11 -9.46 -18.21
CA MET A 328 31.33 -10.26 -18.35
C MET A 328 31.14 -11.48 -19.25
N SER A 329 32.23 -12.08 -19.73
CA SER A 329 32.20 -13.39 -20.39
C SER A 329 31.97 -14.52 -19.37
N ASP A 330 31.60 -15.72 -19.83
CA ASP A 330 31.47 -16.88 -18.94
C ASP A 330 32.84 -17.32 -18.39
N GLU A 331 33.90 -17.19 -19.19
CA GLU A 331 35.27 -17.44 -18.78
C GLU A 331 35.69 -16.53 -17.61
N ASP A 332 35.42 -15.23 -17.73
CA ASP A 332 35.75 -14.25 -16.68
C ASP A 332 34.93 -14.49 -15.40
N LEU A 333 33.63 -14.80 -15.55
CA LEU A 333 32.76 -15.14 -14.43
C LEU A 333 33.27 -16.37 -13.68
N HIS A 334 33.59 -17.43 -14.41
CA HIS A 334 34.10 -18.68 -13.83
C HIS A 334 35.44 -18.44 -13.12
N ALA A 335 36.36 -17.70 -13.76
CA ALA A 335 37.64 -17.34 -13.15
C ALA A 335 37.44 -16.58 -11.83
N ARG A 336 36.54 -15.58 -11.81
CA ARG A 336 36.22 -14.82 -10.59
C ARG A 336 35.63 -15.68 -9.48
N ILE A 337 34.71 -16.59 -9.81
CA ILE A 337 34.14 -17.52 -8.83
C ILE A 337 35.23 -18.40 -8.23
N SER A 338 36.11 -18.96 -9.07
CA SER A 338 37.23 -19.80 -8.62
C SER A 338 38.23 -19.02 -7.76
N THR A 339 38.57 -17.78 -8.13
CA THR A 339 39.44 -16.91 -7.33
C THR A 339 38.81 -16.60 -5.98
N TYR A 340 37.52 -16.22 -5.95
CA TYR A 340 36.83 -15.96 -4.69
C TYR A 340 36.72 -17.21 -3.83
N TRP A 341 36.48 -18.38 -4.44
CA TRP A 341 36.48 -19.66 -3.72
C TRP A 341 37.82 -19.96 -3.06
N ALA A 342 38.94 -19.77 -3.78
CA ALA A 342 40.27 -19.94 -3.20
C ALA A 342 40.43 -19.08 -1.94
N MET A 343 40.07 -17.79 -2.00
CA MET A 343 40.10 -16.90 -0.84
C MET A 343 39.16 -17.35 0.28
N TYR A 344 37.90 -17.64 -0.07
CA TYR A 344 36.85 -18.03 0.87
C TYR A 344 37.20 -19.31 1.63
N SER A 345 37.86 -20.26 0.96
CA SER A 345 38.32 -21.52 1.57
C SER A 345 39.46 -21.37 2.58
N THR A 346 40.18 -20.24 2.54
CA THR A 346 41.28 -19.91 3.47
C THR A 346 40.85 -19.04 4.65
N LEU A 347 39.63 -18.49 4.62
CA LEU A 347 39.12 -17.70 5.74
C LEU A 347 38.83 -18.63 6.92
N PRO A 348 39.24 -18.26 8.16
CA PRO A 348 38.88 -19.01 9.33
C PRO A 348 37.35 -19.06 9.44
N LYS A 349 36.78 -20.26 9.43
CA LYS A 349 35.37 -20.43 9.74
C LYS A 349 35.17 -19.95 11.18
N PRO A 350 34.18 -19.09 11.48
CA PRO A 350 33.89 -18.75 12.86
C PRO A 350 33.65 -20.06 13.64
N SER A 351 34.50 -20.29 14.63
CA SER A 351 34.32 -21.36 15.61
C SER A 351 33.04 -21.06 16.38
N PHE A 352 32.08 -21.96 16.32
CA PHE A 352 30.86 -21.89 17.14
C PHE A 352 31.07 -22.44 18.57
N ASP A 353 32.31 -22.79 18.95
CA ASP A 353 32.61 -23.47 20.22
C ASP A 353 32.96 -22.52 21.40
N GLU A 354 32.89 -21.19 21.25
CA GLU A 354 33.27 -20.25 22.33
C GLU A 354 32.11 -19.47 22.99
N PHE A 355 30.87 -19.97 22.89
CA PHE A 355 29.78 -19.50 23.78
C PHE A 355 29.18 -20.67 24.57
N SER A 356 29.98 -21.21 25.50
CA SER A 356 29.40 -21.82 26.70
C SER A 356 29.28 -20.74 27.77
N PRO A 357 28.07 -20.38 28.20
CA PRO A 357 27.88 -19.42 29.28
C PRO A 357 28.36 -20.07 30.59
N SER A 358 29.35 -19.44 31.22
CA SER A 358 29.68 -19.66 32.64
C SER A 358 28.76 -18.83 33.53
#